data_AF-A0A7Y8LK47-F1
#
_entry.id   AF-A0A7Y8LK47-F1
#
_cell.length_a   1.000
_cell.length_b   1.000
_cell.length_c   1.000
_cell.angle_alpha   90.00
_cell.angle_beta   90.00
_cell.angle_gamma   90.00
#
_symmetry.space_group_name_H-M   'P 1'
#
loop_
_entity.id
_entity.type
_entity.pdbx_description
1 polymer ?
#
loop_
_entity_poly.entity_id
_entity_poly.type
_entity_poly.pdbx_seq_one_letter_code
_entity_poly.pdbx_strand_id
1 'polypeptide(L)'
;IYKTDENKFDVVVHLPLEQYLKGVVPYEIGPDSPLEALKAQAVAARSEAIIALNSKLYSGEHYDLTSDVECQVFSGNRRRTEQSDLAVELTKSLILSENGKPINANYASNCGGHSELIKNVWGDRPNPESYSISQFDWEKQNDFDLSVEENIREWIFSNPLSYCNPNINRELPEWSQNNFRWERELTFDEMTSKGNDLGNLLDIEILNRGTSGRAYLAKFIFDKESVEVMGELKIRQMFSPPLRSSCFVVDKTETGFVLHGAGWGHGVGMCQSGAITMANSGKNFEQILKHYYRKAKLKSIY
;
A
#
# COMPACT_ATOMS: atom_id res chain seq x y z
N ILE A 1 -28.81 9.37 -4.93
CA ILE A 1 -29.07 8.13 -4.18
C ILE A 1 -29.84 7.22 -5.09
N TYR A 2 -29.33 6.02 -5.35
CA TYR A 2 -29.93 5.03 -6.24
C TYR A 2 -30.30 3.80 -5.42
N LYS A 3 -31.48 3.23 -5.66
CA LYS A 3 -31.90 1.98 -5.01
C LYS A 3 -31.39 0.82 -5.86
N THR A 4 -30.67 -0.12 -5.25
CA THR A 4 -30.08 -1.26 -5.95
C THR A 4 -30.89 -2.53 -5.71
N ASP A 5 -31.11 -2.90 -4.45
CA ASP A 5 -31.95 -4.03 -4.03
C ASP A 5 -32.97 -3.61 -2.95
N GLU A 6 -33.81 -4.55 -2.45
CA GLU A 6 -34.90 -4.25 -1.51
C GLU A 6 -34.46 -3.45 -0.27
N ASN A 7 -33.21 -3.57 0.18
CA ASN A 7 -32.66 -2.87 1.35
C ASN A 7 -31.26 -2.24 1.14
N LYS A 8 -30.84 -1.98 -0.11
CA LYS A 8 -29.53 -1.37 -0.41
C LYS A 8 -29.67 -0.11 -1.25
N PHE A 9 -28.80 0.86 -0.97
CA PHE A 9 -28.75 2.13 -1.65
C PHE A 9 -27.31 2.52 -1.99
N ASP A 10 -27.11 3.01 -3.20
CA ASP A 10 -25.89 3.69 -3.59
C ASP A 10 -26.04 5.19 -3.33
N VAL A 11 -25.17 5.72 -2.48
CA VAL A 11 -25.09 7.16 -2.20
C VAL A 11 -23.96 7.75 -3.03
N VAL A 12 -24.29 8.20 -4.24
CA VAL A 12 -23.32 8.74 -5.19
C VAL A 12 -23.21 10.26 -5.06
N VAL A 13 -21.97 10.75 -5.00
CA VAL A 13 -21.64 12.18 -4.97
C VAL A 13 -20.96 12.56 -6.28
N HIS A 14 -21.57 13.46 -7.05
CA HIS A 14 -21.00 13.94 -8.31
C HIS A 14 -20.06 15.13 -8.06
N LEU A 15 -18.79 14.99 -8.44
CA LEU A 15 -17.75 15.99 -8.22
C LEU A 15 -16.84 16.11 -9.45
N PRO A 16 -16.34 17.32 -9.78
CA PRO A 16 -15.19 17.46 -10.66
C PRO A 16 -13.97 16.72 -10.09
N LEU A 17 -13.12 16.15 -10.96
CA LEU A 17 -11.95 15.36 -10.57
C LEU A 17 -11.06 16.07 -9.53
N GLU A 18 -10.77 17.36 -9.74
CA GLU A 18 -9.93 18.13 -8.81
C GLU A 18 -10.59 18.31 -7.43
N GLN A 19 -11.93 18.39 -7.35
CA GLN A 19 -12.64 18.46 -6.07
C GLN A 19 -12.67 17.09 -5.37
N TYR A 20 -12.78 16.01 -6.14
CA TYR A 20 -12.63 14.65 -5.62
C TYR A 20 -11.24 14.45 -4.98
N LEU A 21 -10.18 14.84 -5.69
CA LEU A 21 -8.80 14.69 -5.20
C LEU A 21 -8.52 15.47 -3.92
N LYS A 22 -9.16 16.63 -3.72
CA LYS A 22 -9.07 17.36 -2.44
C LYS A 22 -9.60 16.56 -1.26
N GLY A 23 -10.54 15.63 -1.46
CA GLY A 23 -11.01 14.72 -0.41
C GLY A 23 -10.16 13.46 -0.24
N VAL A 24 -9.45 13.03 -1.30
CA VAL A 24 -8.60 11.84 -1.31
C VAL A 24 -7.23 12.12 -0.69
N VAL A 25 -6.50 13.11 -1.22
CA VAL A 25 -5.09 13.38 -0.89
C VAL A 25 -4.84 13.49 0.62
N PRO A 26 -5.54 14.36 1.38
CA PRO A 26 -5.27 14.49 2.82
C PRO A 26 -5.69 13.26 3.62
N TYR A 27 -6.60 12.43 3.10
CA TYR A 27 -6.97 11.20 3.78
C TYR A 27 -5.90 10.12 3.60
N GLU A 28 -5.35 10.00 2.39
CA GLU A 28 -4.39 8.98 2.01
C GLU A 28 -3.01 9.17 2.68
N ILE A 29 -2.40 10.34 2.51
CA ILE A 29 -1.03 10.60 3.01
C ILE A 29 -1.02 11.39 4.33
N GLY A 30 -2.18 11.79 4.83
CA GLY A 30 -2.32 12.67 5.99
C GLY A 30 -2.30 14.15 5.60
N PRO A 31 -3.13 14.99 6.25
CA PRO A 31 -3.33 16.38 5.84
C PRO A 31 -2.15 17.29 6.14
N ASP A 32 -1.34 16.94 7.13
CA ASP A 32 -0.18 17.71 7.60
C ASP A 32 1.13 17.28 6.92
N SER A 33 1.03 16.44 5.89
CA SER A 33 2.19 16.01 5.12
C SER A 33 2.84 17.19 4.39
N PRO A 34 4.16 17.17 4.15
CA PRO A 34 4.86 18.23 3.45
C PRO A 34 4.27 18.49 2.06
N LEU A 35 4.28 19.75 1.62
CA LEU A 35 3.64 20.16 0.36
C LEU A 35 4.10 19.33 -0.85
N GLU A 36 5.39 19.00 -0.95
CA GLU A 36 5.92 18.21 -2.07
C GLU A 36 5.47 16.74 -2.02
N ALA A 37 5.26 16.17 -0.83
CA ALA A 37 4.68 14.83 -0.68
C ALA A 37 3.18 14.84 -1.02
N LEU A 38 2.44 15.88 -0.60
CA LEU A 38 1.04 16.08 -0.97
C LEU A 38 0.88 16.22 -2.50
N LYS A 39 1.78 16.96 -3.16
CA LYS A 39 1.80 17.09 -4.63
C LYS A 39 2.06 15.75 -5.31
N ALA A 40 3.02 14.97 -4.83
CA ALA A 40 3.30 13.63 -5.36
C ALA A 40 2.07 12.71 -5.20
N GLN A 41 1.44 12.72 -4.02
CA GLN A 41 0.20 11.98 -3.76
C GLN A 41 -0.94 12.45 -4.68
N ALA A 42 -1.09 13.75 -4.93
CA ALA A 42 -2.12 14.27 -5.82
C ALA A 42 -1.96 13.76 -7.27
N VAL A 43 -0.74 13.77 -7.80
CA VAL A 43 -0.46 13.25 -9.15
C VAL A 43 -0.69 11.74 -9.24
N ALA A 44 -0.22 10.97 -8.26
CA ALA A 44 -0.44 9.52 -8.22
C ALA A 44 -1.94 9.21 -8.13
N ALA A 45 -2.65 9.89 -7.21
CA ALA A 45 -4.08 9.70 -7.03
C ALA A 45 -4.89 10.07 -8.28
N ARG A 46 -4.55 11.17 -8.96
CA ARG A 46 -5.17 11.57 -10.23
C ARG A 46 -4.96 10.53 -11.34
N SER A 47 -3.78 9.91 -11.38
CA SER A 47 -3.45 8.91 -12.40
C SER A 47 -4.33 7.66 -12.26
N GLU A 48 -4.49 7.16 -11.03
CA GLU A 48 -5.40 6.04 -10.73
C GLU A 48 -6.86 6.40 -11.05
N ALA A 49 -7.33 7.57 -10.63
CA ALA A 49 -8.70 8.02 -10.87
C ALA A 49 -9.02 8.09 -12.37
N ILE A 50 -8.08 8.61 -13.18
CA ILE A 50 -8.21 8.66 -14.64
C ILE A 50 -8.21 7.26 -15.26
N ILE A 51 -7.44 6.31 -14.72
CA ILE A 51 -7.49 4.92 -15.21
C ILE A 51 -8.84 4.30 -14.93
N ALA A 52 -9.36 4.40 -13.71
CA ALA A 52 -10.65 3.83 -13.37
C ALA A 52 -11.79 4.43 -14.22
N LEU A 53 -11.75 5.74 -14.46
CA LEU A 53 -12.68 6.43 -15.36
C LEU A 53 -12.57 5.92 -16.82
N ASN A 54 -11.37 5.60 -17.30
CA ASN A 54 -11.15 5.15 -18.68
C ASN A 54 -11.34 3.64 -18.88
N SER A 55 -11.09 2.82 -17.86
CA SER A 55 -11.15 1.36 -17.94
C SER A 55 -12.57 0.82 -17.96
N LYS A 56 -13.56 1.68 -17.68
CA LYS A 56 -14.96 1.31 -17.50
C LYS A 56 -15.14 0.20 -16.45
N LEU A 57 -14.31 0.22 -15.40
CA LEU A 57 -14.31 -0.81 -14.35
C LEU A 57 -15.70 -0.98 -13.72
N TYR A 58 -16.43 0.12 -13.57
CA TYR A 58 -17.77 0.19 -13.01
C TYR A 58 -18.85 0.40 -14.08
N SER A 59 -18.63 -0.10 -15.31
CA SER A 59 -19.61 0.01 -16.39
C SER A 59 -20.93 -0.67 -16.02
N GLY A 60 -22.00 0.11 -15.95
CA GLY A 60 -23.33 -0.38 -15.57
C GLY A 60 -23.70 -0.08 -14.12
N GLU A 61 -22.74 0.36 -13.30
CA GLU A 61 -22.98 0.87 -11.96
C GLU A 61 -23.44 2.35 -12.00
N HIS A 62 -23.90 2.84 -10.86
CA HIS A 62 -24.32 4.24 -10.69
C HIS A 62 -23.17 5.22 -10.40
N TYR A 63 -21.94 4.73 -10.28
CA TYR A 63 -20.75 5.47 -9.85
C TYR A 63 -19.52 5.09 -10.68
N ASP A 64 -18.53 5.98 -10.71
CA ASP A 64 -17.28 5.77 -11.45
C ASP A 64 -16.14 5.23 -10.59
N LEU A 65 -16.22 5.40 -9.26
CA LEU A 65 -15.19 5.09 -8.26
C LEU A 65 -15.85 4.74 -6.92
N THR A 66 -15.28 3.81 -6.16
CA THR A 66 -15.65 3.57 -4.76
C THR A 66 -14.91 4.55 -3.83
N SER A 67 -15.40 4.70 -2.60
CA SER A 67 -14.81 5.62 -1.59
C SER A 67 -13.86 4.92 -0.60
N ASP A 68 -13.48 3.68 -0.89
CA ASP A 68 -12.69 2.80 -0.03
C ASP A 68 -11.38 2.39 -0.70
N VAL A 69 -10.68 1.43 -0.09
CA VAL A 69 -9.36 0.95 -0.52
C VAL A 69 -9.38 0.18 -1.85
N GLU A 70 -10.55 -0.13 -2.43
CA GLU A 70 -10.61 -0.75 -3.76
C GLU A 70 -10.21 0.25 -4.85
N CYS A 71 -10.67 1.50 -4.71
CA CYS A 71 -10.25 2.63 -5.53
C CYS A 71 -9.24 3.48 -4.77
N GLN A 72 -9.75 4.40 -3.95
CA GLN A 72 -9.00 5.35 -3.13
C GLN A 72 -9.92 5.82 -2.01
N VAL A 73 -9.36 6.08 -0.83
CA VAL A 73 -10.21 6.46 0.29
C VAL A 73 -10.64 7.92 0.16
N PHE A 74 -11.96 8.14 0.00
CA PHE A 74 -12.56 9.46 -0.12
C PHE A 74 -13.39 9.79 1.11
N SER A 75 -13.02 10.86 1.82
CA SER A 75 -13.68 11.27 3.08
C SER A 75 -14.48 12.58 3.00
N GLY A 76 -14.73 13.07 1.78
CA GLY A 76 -15.30 14.40 1.56
C GLY A 76 -14.39 15.50 2.11
N ASN A 77 -14.96 16.46 2.84
CA ASN A 77 -14.23 17.63 3.31
C ASN A 77 -13.58 17.48 4.71
N ARG A 78 -13.67 16.31 5.35
CA ARG A 78 -13.34 16.15 6.78
C ARG A 78 -11.86 16.41 7.13
N ARG A 79 -10.94 16.10 6.22
CA ARG A 79 -9.49 16.24 6.44
C ARG A 79 -8.83 17.31 5.57
N ARG A 80 -9.60 18.12 4.84
CA ARG A 80 -9.03 19.13 3.94
C ARG A 80 -8.30 20.22 4.72
N THR A 81 -7.16 20.63 4.20
CA THR A 81 -6.40 21.80 4.64
C THR A 81 -6.10 22.71 3.46
N GLU A 82 -5.78 23.98 3.71
CA GLU A 82 -5.36 24.89 2.64
C GLU A 82 -4.13 24.34 1.90
N GLN A 83 -3.22 23.67 2.62
CA GLN A 83 -2.03 23.06 2.04
C GLN A 83 -2.35 21.85 1.16
N SER A 84 -3.25 20.95 1.58
CA SER A 84 -3.68 19.81 0.76
C SER A 84 -4.41 20.28 -0.50
N ASP A 85 -5.26 21.30 -0.37
CA ASP A 85 -5.97 21.89 -1.50
C ASP A 85 -5.00 22.56 -2.48
N LEU A 86 -4.02 23.30 -1.96
CA LEU A 86 -2.97 23.94 -2.74
C LEU A 86 -2.14 22.89 -3.51
N ALA A 87 -1.82 21.75 -2.90
CA ALA A 87 -1.09 20.67 -3.58
C ALA A 87 -1.84 20.13 -4.81
N VAL A 88 -3.17 19.96 -4.69
CA VAL A 88 -4.02 19.53 -5.80
C VAL A 88 -4.04 20.60 -6.91
N GLU A 89 -4.21 21.88 -6.55
CA GLU A 89 -4.24 22.97 -7.54
C GLU A 89 -2.89 23.17 -8.25
N LEU A 90 -1.78 23.11 -7.52
CA LEU A 90 -0.42 23.26 -8.09
C LEU A 90 -0.01 22.08 -8.99
N THR A 91 -0.71 20.95 -8.90
CA THR A 91 -0.49 19.76 -9.74
C THR A 91 -1.68 19.49 -10.66
N LYS A 92 -2.55 20.47 -10.85
CA LYS A 92 -3.75 20.34 -11.68
C LYS A 92 -3.37 19.81 -13.06
N SER A 93 -4.21 18.91 -13.56
CA SER A 93 -4.06 18.17 -14.82
C SER A 93 -2.80 17.29 -14.96
N LEU A 94 -1.89 17.27 -13.99
CA LEU A 94 -0.71 16.40 -14.05
C LEU A 94 -1.04 14.97 -13.63
N ILE A 95 -0.68 14.02 -14.50
CA ILE A 95 -0.70 12.58 -14.25
C ILE A 95 0.66 11.97 -14.55
N LEU A 96 0.88 10.75 -14.06
CA LEU A 96 1.94 9.87 -14.52
C LEU A 96 1.48 9.10 -15.75
N SER A 97 2.36 9.04 -16.74
CA SER A 97 2.07 8.39 -18.01
C SER A 97 3.27 7.65 -18.58
N GLU A 98 2.99 6.62 -19.38
CA GLU A 98 3.94 5.94 -20.24
C GLU A 98 3.36 5.94 -21.67
N ASN A 99 4.19 6.29 -22.65
CA ASN A 99 3.79 6.33 -24.06
C ASN A 99 2.49 7.13 -24.29
N GLY A 100 2.32 8.20 -23.51
CA GLY A 100 1.15 9.07 -23.55
C GLY A 100 -0.11 8.53 -22.89
N LYS A 101 -0.10 7.30 -22.34
CA LYS A 101 -1.20 6.68 -21.61
C LYS A 101 -0.97 6.76 -20.09
N PRO A 102 -2.01 7.01 -19.27
CA PRO A 102 -1.90 6.95 -17.81
C PRO A 102 -1.33 5.60 -17.34
N ILE A 103 -0.56 5.62 -16.25
CA ILE A 103 -0.05 4.40 -15.59
C ILE A 103 -0.78 4.14 -14.27
N ASN A 104 -0.82 2.88 -13.82
CA ASN A 104 -1.31 2.55 -12.49
C ASN A 104 -0.26 3.01 -11.45
N ALA A 105 -0.48 4.17 -10.87
CA ALA A 105 0.39 4.80 -9.89
C ALA A 105 0.01 4.35 -8.47
N ASN A 106 0.10 3.04 -8.20
CA ASN A 106 -0.23 2.48 -6.90
C ASN A 106 0.67 3.06 -5.79
N TYR A 107 0.14 3.20 -4.59
CA TYR A 107 0.87 3.72 -3.44
C TYR A 107 0.47 2.98 -2.16
N ALA A 108 1.38 2.92 -1.19
CA ALA A 108 1.14 2.28 0.10
C ALA A 108 1.70 3.12 1.26
N SER A 109 1.15 2.90 2.45
CA SER A 109 1.51 3.65 3.67
C SER A 109 3.00 3.58 4.01
N ASN A 110 3.55 2.37 4.14
CA ASN A 110 4.95 2.15 4.44
C ASN A 110 5.42 0.85 3.77
N CYS A 111 6.49 0.90 2.96
CA CYS A 111 6.96 -0.28 2.24
C CYS A 111 7.80 -1.24 3.11
N GLY A 112 8.31 -0.79 4.26
CA GLY A 112 9.22 -1.58 5.11
C GLY A 112 10.68 -1.55 4.61
N GLY A 113 10.99 -0.64 3.68
CA GLY A 113 12.31 -0.41 3.11
C GLY A 113 12.53 -0.98 1.70
N HIS A 114 11.55 -1.69 1.15
CA HIS A 114 11.58 -2.21 -0.23
C HIS A 114 10.18 -2.22 -0.84
N SER A 115 10.03 -1.71 -2.06
CA SER A 115 8.75 -1.79 -2.79
C SER A 115 8.52 -3.19 -3.38
N GLU A 116 7.29 -3.52 -3.75
CA GLU A 116 6.93 -4.83 -4.33
C GLU A 116 6.50 -4.71 -5.79
N LEU A 117 6.60 -5.83 -6.53
CA LEU A 117 6.05 -5.95 -7.88
C LEU A 117 4.54 -6.18 -7.85
N ILE A 118 3.83 -5.59 -8.82
CA ILE A 118 2.38 -5.78 -9.00
C ILE A 118 2.02 -7.27 -9.04
N LYS A 119 2.73 -8.07 -9.84
CA LYS A 119 2.44 -9.51 -10.01
C LYS A 119 2.48 -10.34 -8.71
N ASN A 120 3.25 -9.91 -7.71
CA ASN A 120 3.39 -10.63 -6.45
C ASN A 120 2.25 -10.30 -5.47
N VAL A 121 1.57 -9.16 -5.67
CA VAL A 121 0.40 -8.75 -4.87
C VAL A 121 -0.90 -9.11 -5.58
N TRP A 122 -0.96 -8.85 -6.89
CA TRP A 122 -2.12 -9.05 -7.75
C TRP A 122 -1.69 -9.78 -9.02
N GLY A 123 -1.67 -11.11 -8.97
CA GLY A 123 -1.20 -11.97 -10.07
C GLY A 123 -1.93 -11.78 -11.40
N ASP A 124 -3.20 -11.37 -11.35
CA ASP A 124 -4.04 -11.18 -12.54
C ASP A 124 -3.97 -9.75 -13.11
N ARG A 125 -3.26 -8.82 -12.45
CA ARG A 125 -3.13 -7.44 -12.92
C ARG A 125 -1.99 -7.33 -13.95
N PRO A 126 -2.11 -6.42 -14.94
CA PRO A 126 -1.00 -6.10 -15.83
C PRO A 126 0.25 -5.74 -15.01
N ASN A 127 1.40 -6.26 -15.41
CA ASN A 127 2.68 -6.00 -14.75
C ASN A 127 3.68 -5.30 -15.69
N PRO A 128 3.41 -4.06 -16.17
CA PRO A 128 4.33 -3.38 -17.07
C PRO A 128 5.65 -3.06 -16.37
N GLU A 129 6.76 -3.39 -17.03
CA GLU A 129 8.11 -3.13 -16.53
C GLU A 129 8.44 -1.64 -16.32
N SER A 130 7.52 -0.76 -16.73
CA SER A 130 7.66 0.69 -16.66
C SER A 130 7.32 1.28 -15.31
N TYR A 131 6.34 0.72 -14.63
CA TYR A 131 5.88 1.20 -13.33
C TYR A 131 5.71 0.09 -12.29
N SER A 132 5.74 -1.18 -12.67
CA SER A 132 5.93 -2.30 -11.74
C SER A 132 7.42 -2.48 -11.47
N ILE A 133 7.96 -1.62 -10.60
CA ILE A 133 9.37 -1.63 -10.22
C ILE A 133 9.46 -1.94 -8.73
N SER A 134 10.26 -2.97 -8.44
CA SER A 134 10.63 -3.34 -7.08
C SER A 134 12.04 -2.88 -6.80
N GLN A 135 12.22 -2.17 -5.69
CA GLN A 135 13.47 -1.50 -5.36
C GLN A 135 13.56 -1.19 -3.87
N PHE A 136 14.78 -1.05 -3.37
CA PHE A 136 15.03 -0.49 -2.06
C PHE A 136 14.59 0.97 -2.02
N ASP A 137 13.94 1.36 -0.92
CA ASP A 137 13.46 2.72 -0.68
C ASP A 137 14.59 3.67 -0.26
N TRP A 138 15.62 3.74 -1.09
CA TRP A 138 16.83 4.53 -0.88
C TRP A 138 17.50 4.88 -2.21
N GLU A 139 18.42 5.86 -2.20
CA GLU A 139 19.13 6.28 -3.41
C GLU A 139 20.00 5.17 -3.99
N LYS A 140 20.73 4.45 -3.13
CA LYS A 140 21.59 3.33 -3.54
C LYS A 140 20.82 2.02 -3.42
N GLN A 141 20.72 1.31 -4.53
CA GLN A 141 20.15 -0.03 -4.57
C GLN A 141 21.11 -1.06 -3.99
N ASN A 142 20.56 -2.17 -3.52
CA ASN A 142 21.27 -3.29 -2.95
C ASN A 142 20.85 -4.57 -3.70
N ASP A 143 21.69 -5.61 -3.66
CA ASP A 143 21.45 -6.90 -4.31
C ASP A 143 20.93 -7.95 -3.31
N PHE A 144 20.47 -7.50 -2.14
CA PHE A 144 20.03 -8.37 -1.06
C PHE A 144 18.66 -8.97 -1.40
N ASP A 145 18.61 -10.29 -1.55
CA ASP A 145 17.42 -11.01 -1.97
C ASP A 145 16.47 -11.24 -0.79
N LEU A 146 15.45 -10.39 -0.67
CA LEU A 146 14.44 -10.49 0.38
C LEU A 146 13.42 -11.60 0.15
N SER A 147 13.48 -12.33 -0.97
CA SER A 147 12.59 -13.48 -1.20
C SER A 147 13.03 -14.73 -0.41
N VAL A 148 14.24 -14.72 0.14
CA VAL A 148 14.82 -15.80 0.96
C VAL A 148 14.51 -15.57 2.45
N GLU A 149 14.07 -16.62 3.15
CA GLU A 149 13.60 -16.56 4.54
C GLU A 149 14.67 -16.03 5.51
N GLU A 150 15.90 -16.52 5.42
CA GLU A 150 17.01 -16.08 6.27
C GLU A 150 17.33 -14.60 6.06
N ASN A 151 17.33 -14.15 4.80
CA ASN A 151 17.63 -12.77 4.44
C ASN A 151 16.54 -11.82 4.92
N ILE A 152 15.26 -12.16 4.73
CA ILE A 152 14.17 -11.29 5.21
C ILE A 152 14.13 -11.23 6.74
N ARG A 153 14.50 -12.32 7.42
CA ARG A 153 14.66 -12.31 8.88
C ARG A 153 15.73 -11.31 9.30
N GLU A 154 16.92 -11.38 8.71
CA GLU A 154 17.99 -10.39 8.95
C GLU A 154 17.50 -8.97 8.66
N TRP A 155 16.82 -8.76 7.55
CA TRP A 155 16.28 -7.45 7.16
C TRP A 155 15.29 -6.88 8.18
N ILE A 156 14.35 -7.69 8.67
CA ILE A 156 13.33 -7.27 9.64
C ILE A 156 13.98 -6.88 10.97
N PHE A 157 14.96 -7.64 11.44
CA PHE A 157 15.67 -7.33 12.69
C PHE A 157 16.78 -6.28 12.54
N SER A 158 17.13 -5.90 11.31
CA SER A 158 18.11 -4.86 11.02
C SER A 158 17.51 -3.44 11.02
N ASN A 159 18.38 -2.44 10.91
CA ASN A 159 18.02 -1.03 10.78
C ASN A 159 18.56 -0.43 9.47
N PRO A 160 17.97 -0.76 8.30
CA PRO A 160 18.56 -0.42 7.01
C PRO A 160 18.35 1.04 6.64
N LEU A 161 19.22 1.57 5.77
CA LEU A 161 19.00 2.88 5.16
C LEU A 161 17.76 2.82 4.26
N SER A 162 16.72 3.55 4.63
CA SER A 162 15.49 3.68 3.86
C SER A 162 14.77 4.96 4.23
N TYR A 163 14.12 5.63 3.28
CA TYR A 163 13.39 6.86 3.53
C TYR A 163 12.23 6.65 4.53
N CYS A 164 11.57 5.51 4.47
CA CYS A 164 10.51 5.14 5.41
C CYS A 164 10.98 4.60 6.78
N ASN A 165 12.29 4.57 7.06
CA ASN A 165 12.84 4.13 8.34
C ASN A 165 12.89 5.27 9.38
N PRO A 166 12.15 5.20 10.50
CA PRO A 166 12.10 6.24 11.53
C PRO A 166 13.39 6.41 12.34
N ASN A 167 14.23 5.36 12.44
CA ASN A 167 15.51 5.45 13.13
C ASN A 167 16.52 6.30 12.35
N ILE A 168 16.35 6.36 11.02
CA ILE A 168 17.17 7.18 10.12
C ILE A 168 16.53 8.54 9.93
N ASN A 169 15.19 8.61 9.83
CA ASN A 169 14.44 9.81 9.50
C ASN A 169 13.44 10.16 10.60
N ARG A 170 13.84 11.05 11.52
CA ARG A 170 13.07 11.39 12.73
C ARG A 170 11.87 12.31 12.50
N GLU A 171 11.72 12.84 11.29
CA GLU A 171 10.62 13.76 10.91
C GLU A 171 9.39 13.03 10.34
N LEU A 172 9.35 11.70 10.46
CA LEU A 172 8.18 10.92 10.08
C LEU A 172 7.02 11.13 11.08
N PRO A 173 5.76 11.18 10.62
CA PRO A 173 4.60 11.20 11.50
C PRO A 173 4.57 9.98 12.43
N GLU A 174 4.05 10.13 13.65
CA GLU A 174 3.99 9.04 14.65
C GLU A 174 3.32 7.77 14.11
N TRP A 175 2.21 7.93 13.37
CA TRP A 175 1.52 6.80 12.75
C TRP A 175 2.42 6.02 11.79
N SER A 176 3.37 6.68 11.12
CA SER A 176 4.29 6.08 10.16
C SER A 176 5.46 5.39 10.85
N GLN A 177 5.94 5.94 11.97
CA GLN A 177 7.07 5.40 12.72
C GLN A 177 6.81 3.96 13.17
N ASN A 178 5.60 3.71 13.68
CA ASN A 178 5.21 2.37 14.12
C ASN A 178 5.01 1.38 12.96
N ASN A 179 4.95 1.83 11.71
CA ASN A 179 4.64 0.97 10.56
C ASN A 179 5.90 0.34 9.95
N PHE A 180 7.08 0.93 10.16
CA PHE A 180 8.31 0.46 9.54
C PHE A 180 8.72 -0.94 10.02
N ARG A 181 8.67 -1.15 11.34
CA ARG A 181 8.80 -2.45 12.01
C ARG A 181 7.67 -2.58 13.03
N TRP A 182 7.07 -3.75 13.11
CA TRP A 182 5.99 -4.04 14.04
C TRP A 182 6.12 -5.47 14.56
N GLU A 183 5.54 -5.69 15.73
CA GLU A 183 5.48 -7.00 16.36
C GLU A 183 4.04 -7.30 16.72
N ARG A 184 3.68 -8.59 16.67
CA ARG A 184 2.38 -9.05 17.14
C ARG A 184 2.51 -10.44 17.74
N GLU A 185 2.18 -10.54 19.02
CA GLU A 185 1.99 -11.81 19.70
C GLU A 185 0.58 -12.36 19.40
N LEU A 186 0.50 -13.67 19.25
CA LEU A 186 -0.72 -14.41 18.99
C LEU A 186 -0.71 -15.66 19.85
N THR A 187 -1.76 -15.86 20.64
CA THR A 187 -1.96 -17.10 21.39
C THR A 187 -2.66 -18.15 20.54
N PHE A 188 -2.47 -19.44 20.83
CA PHE A 188 -3.20 -20.51 20.12
C PHE A 188 -4.73 -20.34 20.20
N ASP A 189 -5.25 -19.83 21.32
CA ASP A 189 -6.68 -19.61 21.55
C ASP A 189 -7.26 -18.50 20.64
N GLU A 190 -6.49 -17.44 20.39
CA GLU A 190 -6.88 -16.33 19.50
C GLU A 190 -6.92 -16.73 18.02
N MET A 191 -6.29 -17.84 17.67
CA MET A 191 -6.15 -18.34 16.30
C MET A 191 -7.13 -19.47 15.97
N THR A 192 -8.23 -19.56 16.70
CA THR A 192 -9.37 -20.40 16.31
C THR A 192 -9.99 -19.87 15.01
N SER A 193 -10.15 -20.76 14.03
CA SER A 193 -10.64 -20.40 12.70
C SER A 193 -12.03 -19.77 12.77
N LYS A 194 -12.12 -18.47 12.45
CA LYS A 194 -13.41 -17.78 12.35
C LYS A 194 -14.20 -18.37 11.18
N GLY A 195 -15.25 -19.14 11.49
CA GLY A 195 -16.29 -19.55 10.54
C GLY A 195 -16.13 -20.94 9.91
N ASN A 196 -14.93 -21.53 9.97
CA ASN A 196 -14.71 -22.92 9.58
C ASN A 196 -14.24 -23.70 10.81
N ASP A 197 -14.68 -24.94 10.99
CA ASP A 197 -14.37 -25.76 12.16
C ASP A 197 -12.96 -26.39 12.07
N LEU A 198 -11.92 -25.62 11.73
CA LEU A 198 -10.56 -26.11 11.42
C LEU A 198 -9.75 -26.52 12.67
N GLY A 199 -10.16 -26.03 13.85
CA GLY A 199 -9.44 -26.21 15.11
C GLY A 199 -8.44 -25.08 15.39
N ASN A 200 -7.46 -25.33 16.24
CA ASN A 200 -6.42 -24.37 16.59
C ASN A 200 -5.34 -24.34 15.51
N LEU A 201 -4.76 -23.16 15.28
CA LEU A 201 -3.60 -23.04 14.40
C LEU A 201 -2.35 -23.57 15.10
N LEU A 202 -1.71 -24.56 14.49
CA LEU A 202 -0.52 -25.23 14.99
C LEU A 202 0.78 -24.68 14.40
N ASP A 203 0.74 -24.23 13.14
CA ASP A 203 1.92 -23.69 12.49
C ASP A 203 1.60 -22.77 11.30
N ILE A 204 2.58 -21.96 10.91
CA ILE A 204 2.51 -21.06 9.75
C ILE A 204 3.79 -21.25 8.94
N GLU A 205 3.66 -21.82 7.75
CA GLU A 205 4.77 -21.99 6.82
C GLU A 205 4.66 -20.95 5.70
N ILE A 206 5.68 -20.10 5.55
CA ILE A 206 5.77 -19.21 4.39
C ILE A 206 6.38 -19.99 3.23
N LEU A 207 5.59 -20.23 2.19
CA LEU A 207 6.01 -21.03 1.04
C LEU A 207 6.75 -20.17 0.02
N ASN A 208 6.21 -18.99 -0.29
CA ASN A 208 6.83 -18.07 -1.26
C ASN A 208 6.72 -16.60 -0.82
N ARG A 209 7.80 -15.86 -1.09
CA ARG A 209 7.90 -14.42 -0.90
C ARG A 209 8.15 -13.69 -2.22
N GLY A 210 7.63 -12.48 -2.29
CA GLY A 210 7.94 -11.52 -3.34
C GLY A 210 9.30 -10.86 -3.11
N THR A 211 9.65 -9.97 -4.03
CA THR A 211 10.93 -9.26 -4.02
C THR A 211 11.12 -8.31 -2.84
N SER A 212 10.04 -7.92 -2.16
CA SER A 212 10.07 -7.10 -0.93
C SER A 212 10.05 -7.92 0.37
N GLY A 213 10.10 -9.26 0.26
CA GLY A 213 9.92 -10.18 1.38
C GLY A 213 8.48 -10.38 1.83
N ARG A 214 7.51 -9.76 1.14
CA ARG A 214 6.07 -10.00 1.35
C ARG A 214 5.70 -11.41 0.95
N ALA A 215 5.08 -12.16 1.87
CA ALA A 215 4.54 -13.47 1.55
C ALA A 215 3.34 -13.33 0.60
N TYR A 216 3.36 -14.07 -0.50
CA TYR A 216 2.20 -14.20 -1.39
C TYR A 216 1.66 -15.63 -1.46
N LEU A 217 2.35 -16.58 -0.85
CA LEU A 217 1.85 -17.93 -0.63
C LEU A 217 2.31 -18.41 0.76
N ALA A 218 1.35 -18.77 1.60
CA ALA A 218 1.60 -19.31 2.94
C ALA A 218 0.64 -20.46 3.23
N LYS A 219 1.11 -21.42 4.02
CA LYS A 219 0.33 -22.55 4.49
C LYS A 219 0.07 -22.41 5.98
N PHE A 220 -1.21 -22.43 6.34
CA PHE A 220 -1.70 -22.38 7.71
C PHE A 220 -2.09 -23.80 8.12
N ILE A 221 -1.42 -24.35 9.13
CA ILE A 221 -1.60 -25.73 9.58
C ILE A 221 -2.47 -25.71 10.83
N PHE A 222 -3.68 -26.26 10.76
CA PHE A 222 -4.59 -26.38 11.89
C PHE A 222 -4.68 -27.84 12.37
N ASP A 223 -5.33 -28.06 13.52
CA ASP A 223 -5.56 -29.40 14.09
C ASP A 223 -6.21 -30.39 13.11
N LYS A 224 -7.17 -29.94 12.30
CA LYS A 224 -7.95 -30.83 11.42
C LYS A 224 -7.46 -30.85 9.99
N GLU A 225 -6.97 -29.73 9.48
CA GLU A 225 -6.47 -29.62 8.11
C GLU A 225 -5.48 -28.46 7.94
N SER A 226 -4.76 -28.46 6.82
CA SER A 226 -3.91 -27.35 6.42
C SER A 226 -4.51 -26.61 5.23
N VAL A 227 -4.46 -25.28 5.26
CA VAL A 227 -4.97 -24.42 4.20
C VAL A 227 -3.82 -23.63 3.57
N GLU A 228 -3.65 -23.75 2.26
CA GLU A 228 -2.77 -22.88 1.49
C GLU A 228 -3.51 -21.61 1.08
N VAL A 229 -2.91 -20.46 1.37
CA VAL A 229 -3.49 -19.15 1.13
C VAL A 229 -2.59 -18.40 0.16
N MET A 230 -3.13 -18.16 -1.04
CA MET A 230 -2.48 -17.38 -2.10
C MET A 230 -2.97 -15.93 -2.10
N GLY A 231 -2.05 -14.98 -2.03
CA GLY A 231 -2.28 -13.54 -2.14
C GLY A 231 -1.95 -12.76 -0.86
N GLU A 232 -1.17 -11.70 -1.02
CA GLU A 232 -0.71 -10.74 0.01
C GLU A 232 -1.83 -10.34 1.00
N LEU A 233 -2.96 -9.89 0.45
CA LEU A 233 -4.08 -9.39 1.25
C LEU A 233 -4.82 -10.53 1.98
N LYS A 234 -4.99 -11.68 1.32
CA LYS A 234 -5.68 -12.83 1.93
C LYS A 234 -4.87 -13.39 3.10
N ILE A 235 -3.54 -13.47 2.97
CA ILE A 235 -2.65 -13.88 4.06
C ILE A 235 -2.81 -12.94 5.26
N ARG A 236 -2.85 -11.62 5.04
CA ARG A 236 -3.07 -10.66 6.13
C ARG A 236 -4.43 -10.83 6.81
N GLN A 237 -5.47 -11.16 6.03
CA GLN A 237 -6.84 -11.34 6.49
C GLN A 237 -7.09 -12.68 7.22
N MET A 238 -6.13 -13.62 7.19
CA MET A 238 -6.17 -14.81 8.05
C MET A 238 -6.08 -14.45 9.54
N PHE A 239 -5.62 -13.24 9.86
CA PHE A 239 -5.51 -12.72 11.21
C PHE A 239 -6.66 -11.75 11.51
N SER A 240 -7.11 -11.73 12.76
CA SER A 240 -8.13 -10.78 13.24
C SER A 240 -7.57 -9.97 14.40
N PRO A 241 -7.41 -8.64 14.30
CA PRO A 241 -7.55 -7.83 13.08
C PRO A 241 -6.52 -8.24 11.99
N PRO A 242 -6.71 -7.86 10.72
CA PRO A 242 -5.74 -8.16 9.67
C PRO A 242 -4.36 -7.57 9.95
N LEU A 243 -3.30 -8.25 9.49
CA LEU A 243 -1.94 -7.74 9.62
C LEU A 243 -1.72 -6.46 8.80
N ARG A 244 -0.77 -5.63 9.25
CA ARG A 244 -0.37 -4.39 8.56
C ARG A 244 0.19 -4.68 7.17
N SER A 245 0.99 -5.72 7.04
CA SER A 245 1.53 -6.24 5.77
C SER A 245 1.72 -7.76 5.86
N SER A 246 1.95 -8.40 4.72
CA SER A 246 2.41 -9.80 4.63
C SER A 246 3.94 -9.95 4.69
N CYS A 247 4.67 -8.86 4.94
CA CYS A 247 6.12 -8.90 5.13
C CYS A 247 6.39 -9.17 6.61
N PHE A 248 6.45 -10.45 6.99
CA PHE A 248 6.75 -10.87 8.35
C PHE A 248 7.51 -12.19 8.39
N VAL A 249 8.16 -12.43 9.53
CA VAL A 249 8.70 -13.74 9.95
C VAL A 249 7.98 -14.20 11.20
N VAL A 250 7.97 -15.51 11.42
CA VAL A 250 7.23 -16.15 12.50
C VAL A 250 8.20 -16.78 13.49
N ASP A 251 8.01 -16.52 14.77
CA ASP A 251 8.66 -17.24 15.87
C ASP A 251 7.61 -18.02 16.66
N LYS A 252 7.74 -19.34 16.71
CA LYS A 252 6.85 -20.19 17.49
C LYS A 252 7.27 -20.16 18.96
N THR A 253 6.30 -19.98 19.85
CA THR A 253 6.48 -20.00 21.30
C THR A 253 5.73 -21.18 21.92
N GLU A 254 5.88 -21.38 23.24
CA GLU A 254 5.14 -22.42 23.95
C GLU A 254 3.62 -22.19 23.92
N THR A 255 3.18 -20.94 23.79
CA THR A 255 1.77 -20.54 23.91
C THR A 255 1.16 -20.00 22.62
N GLY A 256 1.93 -19.95 21.52
CA GLY A 256 1.46 -19.45 20.23
C GLY A 256 2.61 -18.98 19.32
N PHE A 257 2.50 -17.76 18.80
CA PHE A 257 3.44 -17.18 17.84
C PHE A 257 3.77 -15.72 18.16
N VAL A 258 4.99 -15.29 17.83
CA VAL A 258 5.37 -13.89 17.70
C VAL A 258 5.66 -13.61 16.23
N LEU A 259 4.92 -12.66 15.66
CA LEU A 259 5.13 -12.19 14.31
C LEU A 259 5.94 -10.91 14.34
N HIS A 260 7.09 -10.90 13.67
CA HIS A 260 7.89 -9.70 13.45
C HIS A 260 7.73 -9.28 12.00
N GLY A 261 7.23 -8.07 11.76
CA GLY A 261 6.89 -7.62 10.43
C GLY A 261 7.39 -6.23 10.08
N ALA A 262 7.26 -5.90 8.80
CA ALA A 262 7.76 -4.66 8.21
C ALA A 262 6.74 -4.00 7.26
N GLY A 263 6.63 -2.69 7.36
CA GLY A 263 5.74 -1.88 6.52
C GLY A 263 4.24 -2.06 6.81
N TRP A 264 3.44 -1.26 6.11
CA TRP A 264 1.98 -1.29 6.12
C TRP A 264 1.45 -1.10 4.70
N GLY A 265 0.62 -2.05 4.26
CA GLY A 265 0.01 -2.07 2.94
C GLY A 265 0.78 -2.95 1.95
N HIS A 266 0.30 -2.96 0.71
CA HIS A 266 0.77 -3.87 -0.33
C HIS A 266 2.21 -3.62 -0.78
N GLY A 267 2.78 -2.45 -0.52
CA GLY A 267 4.19 -2.13 -0.83
C GLY A 267 4.50 -1.85 -2.30
N VAL A 268 3.52 -1.96 -3.19
CA VAL A 268 3.65 -1.62 -4.62
C VAL A 268 3.65 -0.10 -4.83
N GLY A 269 4.57 0.38 -5.67
CA GLY A 269 4.66 1.77 -6.12
C GLY A 269 5.17 2.74 -5.06
N MET A 270 4.50 3.88 -4.89
CA MET A 270 5.01 4.94 -4.00
C MET A 270 4.80 4.63 -2.52
N CYS A 271 5.89 4.67 -1.73
CA CYS A 271 5.81 4.64 -0.28
C CYS A 271 5.47 6.03 0.26
N GLN A 272 4.31 6.21 0.88
CA GLN A 272 3.86 7.48 1.45
C GLN A 272 4.81 8.01 2.53
N SER A 273 5.23 7.13 3.45
CA SER A 273 6.23 7.46 4.47
C SER A 273 7.54 7.93 3.87
N GLY A 274 8.06 7.20 2.86
CA GLY A 274 9.28 7.60 2.17
C GLY A 274 9.13 8.91 1.38
N ALA A 275 7.98 9.16 0.76
CA ALA A 275 7.69 10.42 0.07
C ALA A 275 7.71 11.62 1.04
N ILE A 276 7.16 11.46 2.25
CA ILE A 276 7.22 12.48 3.31
C ILE A 276 8.67 12.79 3.68
N THR A 277 9.46 11.76 3.96
CA THR A 277 10.89 11.93 4.27
C THR A 277 11.65 12.62 3.14
N MET A 278 11.43 12.20 1.89
CA MET A 278 12.08 12.81 0.73
C MET A 278 11.72 14.30 0.61
N ALA A 279 10.45 14.66 0.81
CA ALA A 279 9.99 16.04 0.80
C ALA A 279 10.65 16.87 1.93
N ASN A 280 10.69 16.33 3.15
CA ASN A 280 11.39 16.94 4.29
C ASN A 280 12.89 17.12 4.04
N SER A 281 13.49 16.22 3.27
CA SER A 281 14.88 16.29 2.83
C SER A 281 15.10 17.26 1.65
N GLY A 282 14.09 18.05 1.27
CA GLY A 282 14.16 19.07 0.23
C GLY A 282 13.95 18.56 -1.21
N LYS A 283 13.54 17.30 -1.40
CA LYS A 283 13.19 16.80 -2.73
C LYS A 283 11.83 17.35 -3.17
N ASN A 284 11.71 17.77 -4.42
CA ASN A 284 10.43 18.19 -4.98
C ASN A 284 9.57 16.98 -5.42
N PHE A 285 8.29 17.22 -5.70
CA PHE A 285 7.35 16.15 -6.05
C PHE A 285 7.76 15.39 -7.32
N GLU A 286 8.40 16.04 -8.29
CA GLU A 286 8.89 15.38 -9.51
C GLU A 286 10.00 14.38 -9.19
N GLN A 287 10.93 14.75 -8.30
CA GLN A 287 12.00 13.87 -7.83
C GLN A 287 11.45 12.70 -7.01
N ILE A 288 10.43 12.94 -6.17
CA ILE A 288 9.73 11.90 -5.42
C ILE A 288 9.08 10.90 -6.38
N LEU A 289 8.27 11.39 -7.31
CA LEU A 289 7.59 10.54 -8.29
C LEU A 289 8.58 9.79 -9.18
N LYS A 290 9.68 10.43 -9.59
CA LYS A 290 10.74 9.78 -10.38
C LYS A 290 11.45 8.67 -9.60
N HIS A 291 11.58 8.79 -8.27
CA HIS A 291 12.14 7.71 -7.46
C HIS A 291 11.27 6.45 -7.52
N TYR A 292 9.95 6.57 -7.32
CA TYR A 292 9.04 5.43 -7.24
C TYR A 292 8.53 4.93 -8.61
N TYR A 293 8.41 5.82 -9.60
CA TYR A 293 7.86 5.52 -10.93
C TYR A 293 8.88 5.85 -12.02
N ARG A 294 10.08 5.24 -11.95
CA ARG A 294 11.30 5.65 -12.68
C ARG A 294 11.15 5.84 -14.19
N LYS A 295 10.32 5.04 -14.87
CA LYS A 295 10.13 5.14 -16.33
C LYS A 295 8.88 5.93 -16.71
N ALA A 296 8.06 6.35 -15.74
CA ALA A 296 6.90 7.19 -15.97
C ALA A 296 7.30 8.65 -16.20
N LYS A 297 6.46 9.39 -16.93
CA LYS A 297 6.62 10.81 -17.20
C LYS A 297 5.39 11.57 -16.77
N LEU A 298 5.61 12.79 -16.27
CA LEU A 298 4.52 13.73 -16.05
C LEU A 298 3.90 14.15 -17.37
N LYS A 299 2.58 14.19 -17.41
CA LYS A 299 1.80 14.66 -18.55
C LYS A 299 0.61 15.47 -18.06
N SER A 300 0.39 16.63 -18.69
CA SER A 300 -0.86 17.38 -18.56
C SER A 300 -1.94 16.73 -19.44
N ILE A 301 -3.15 16.55 -18.90
CA ILE A 301 -4.30 15.98 -19.62
C ILE A 301 -5.36 17.00 -20.06
N TYR A 302 -5.22 18.27 -19.66
CA TYR A 302 -6.04 19.39 -20.12
C TYR A 302 -5.39 20.73 -19.72
#